data_AF-A0A2E4TBB9-F1
#
_entry.id   AF-A0A2E4TBB9-F1
#
_cell.length_a   1.000
_cell.length_b   1.000
_cell.length_c   1.000
_cell.angle_alpha   90.00
_cell.angle_beta   90.00
_cell.angle_gamma   90.00
#
_symmetry.space_group_name_H-M   'P 1'
#
loop_
_entity.id
_entity.type
_entity.pdbx_description
1 polymer ?
#
loop_
_entity_poly.entity_id
_entity_poly.type
_entity_poly.pdbx_seq_one_letter_code
_entity_poly.pdbx_strand_id
1 'polypeptide(L)' 'MRISTIAAVATNGVIGKDNDLVWSLPTDMRFFMETTAGHVVITGR' A
#
# COMPACT_ATOMS: atom_id res chain seq x y z
N MET A 1 10.89 -16.27 10.19
CA MET A 1 10.72 -15.01 9.43
C MET A 1 9.41 -15.10 8.68
N ARG A 2 8.49 -14.13 8.84
CA ARG A 2 7.19 -14.10 8.14
C ARG A 2 7.28 -13.09 7.00
N ILE A 3 6.82 -13.48 5.82
CA ILE A 3 6.69 -12.60 4.65
C ILE A 3 5.21 -12.28 4.50
N SER A 4 4.89 -10.99 4.39
CA SER A 4 3.53 -10.48 4.25
C SER A 4 3.49 -9.45 3.13
N THR A 5 2.34 -9.30 2.49
CA THR A 5 2.08 -8.28 1.47
C THR A 5 0.90 -7.42 1.89
N ILE A 6 0.95 -6.13 1.58
CA ILE A 6 -0.10 -5.15 1.83
C ILE A 6 -0.30 -4.31 0.57
N ALA A 7 -1.55 -4.10 0.15
CA ALA A 7 -1.90 -3.27 -1.01
C ALA A 7 -3.33 -2.75 -0.88
N ALA A 8 -3.56 -1.52 -1.31
CA ALA A 8 -4.90 -0.98 -1.52
C ALA A 8 -5.37 -1.33 -2.94
N VAL A 9 -6.54 -1.95 -3.06
CA VAL A 9 -7.04 -2.52 -4.30
C VAL A 9 -8.46 -2.03 -4.55
N ALA A 10 -8.72 -1.39 -5.70
CA ALA A 10 -10.07 -1.02 -6.09
C ALA A 10 -10.91 -2.25 -6.44
N THR A 11 -12.23 -2.09 -6.49
CA THR A 11 -13.19 -3.15 -6.85
C THR A 11 -12.90 -3.80 -8.21
N ASN A 12 -12.23 -3.08 -9.12
CA ASN A 12 -11.81 -3.58 -10.44
C ASN A 12 -10.36 -4.09 -10.47
N GLY A 13 -9.69 -4.24 -9.33
CA GLY A 13 -8.32 -4.75 -9.22
C GLY A 13 -7.22 -3.71 -9.45
N VAL A 14 -7.55 -2.45 -9.73
CA VAL A 14 -6.54 -1.39 -9.93
C VAL A 14 -5.87 -1.03 -8.60
N ILE A 15 -4.54 -0.86 -8.62
CA ILE A 15 -3.71 -0.44 -7.48
C ILE A 15 -2.93 0.86 -7.73
N GLY A 16 -2.88 1.33 -8.98
CA GLY A 16 -2.13 2.51 -9.41
C GLY A 16 -2.26 2.71 -10.92
N LYS A 17 -1.90 3.91 -11.39
CA LYS A 17 -1.91 4.29 -12.81
C LYS A 17 -0.81 5.33 -13.05
N ASP A 18 -0.09 5.21 -14.17
CA ASP A 18 0.94 6.17 -14.59
C ASP A 18 1.99 6.47 -13.50
N ASN A 19 2.39 5.43 -12.75
CA ASN A 19 3.33 5.50 -11.62
C ASN A 19 2.83 6.33 -10.41
N ASP A 20 1.52 6.51 -10.27
CA ASP A 20 0.87 7.21 -9.17
C ASP A 20 -0.32 6.42 -8.61
N LEU A 21 -0.78 6.81 -7.43
CA LEU A 21 -2.03 6.33 -6.87
C LEU A 21 -3.20 6.96 -7.61
N VAL A 22 -4.17 6.12 -7.98
CA VAL A 22 -5.41 6.57 -8.63
C VAL A 22 -6.37 7.32 -7.69
N TRP A 23 -6.08 7.34 -6.39
CA TRP A 23 -6.84 8.06 -5.37
C TRP A 23 -5.93 8.67 -4.31
N SER A 24 -6.44 9.71 -3.65
CA SER A 24 -5.87 10.24 -2.42
C SER A 24 -6.79 9.91 -1.26
N LEU A 25 -6.41 8.90 -0.47
CA LEU A 25 -7.14 8.43 0.70
C LEU A 25 -6.23 8.53 1.93
N PRO A 26 -6.27 9.65 2.68
CA PRO A 26 -5.40 9.86 3.85
C PRO A 26 -5.53 8.75 4.90
N THR A 27 -6.73 8.22 5.09
CA THR A 27 -7.00 7.11 6.02
C THR A 27 -6.28 5.82 5.61
N ASP A 28 -6.18 5.55 4.31
CA ASP A 28 -5.50 4.37 3.77
C ASP A 28 -3.98 4.46 3.99
N MET A 29 -3.41 5.65 3.79
CA MET A 29 -2.00 5.92 4.12
C MET A 29 -1.71 5.81 5.61
N ARG A 30 -2.63 6.29 6.46
CA ARG A 30 -2.51 6.09 7.90
C ARG A 30 -2.52 4.62 8.28
N PHE A 31 -3.43 3.83 7.72
CA PHE A 31 -3.50 2.39 7.95
C PHE A 31 -2.22 1.66 7.50
N PHE A 32 -1.68 2.01 6.33
CA PHE A 32 -0.41 1.47 5.84
C PHE A 32 0.74 1.77 6.81
N MET A 33 0.87 3.02 7.26
CA MET A 33 1.91 3.43 8.22
C MET A 33 1.78 2.68 9.56
N GLU A 34 0.57 2.61 10.12
CA GLU A 34 0.32 1.91 11.38
C GLU A 34 0.58 0.40 11.27
N THR A 35 0.21 -0.22 10.15
CA THR A 35 0.38 -1.66 9.92
C THR A 35 1.83 -2.06 9.68
N THR A 36 2.58 -1.20 8.97
CA THR A 36 3.99 -1.48 8.61
C THR A 36 4.98 -0.99 9.67
N ALA A 37 4.53 -0.23 10.68
CA ALA A 37 5.37 0.26 11.75
C ALA A 37 6.16 -0.87 12.42
N GLY A 38 7.47 -0.67 12.60
CA GLY A 38 8.38 -1.66 13.19
C GLY A 38 8.78 -2.82 12.27
N HIS A 39 8.33 -2.84 11.01
CA HIS A 39 8.70 -3.85 10.02
C HIS A 39 9.61 -3.29 8.93
N VAL A 40 10.38 -4.16 8.28
CA VAL A 40 11.11 -3.80 7.06
C VAL A 40 10.13 -3.78 5.90
N VAL A 41 10.02 -2.65 5.22
CA VAL A 41 9.20 -2.48 4.02
C VAL A 41 10.07 -2.60 2.79
N ILE A 42 9.65 -3.45 1.84
CA ILE A 42 10.31 -3.64 0.54
C ILE A 42 9.34 -3.16 -0.53
N THR A 43 9.77 -2.21 -1.36
CA THR A 43 9.00 -1.67 -2.48
C THR A 43 9.68 -1.96 -3.82
N GLY A 44 8.92 -1.88 -4.92
CA GLY A 44 9.48 -1.83 -6.26
C GLY A 44 10.27 -0.54 -6.52
N ARG A 45 10.99 -0.50 -7.65
CA ARG A 45 11.72 0.67 -8.16
C ARG A 45 10.92 1.40 -9.22
#